data_AF-A0A2D5X425-F1
#
_entry.id   AF-A0A2D5X425-F1
#
_cell.length_a   1.000
_cell.length_b   1.000
_cell.length_c   1.000
_cell.angle_alpha   90.00
_cell.angle_beta   90.00
_cell.angle_gamma   90.00
#
_symmetry.space_group_name_H-M   'P 1'
#
loop_
_entity.id
_entity.type
_entity.pdbx_description
1 polymer ?
#
loop_
_entity_poly.entity_id
_entity_poly.type
_entity_poly.pdbx_seq_one_letter_code
_entity_poly.pdbx_strand_id
1 'polypeptide(L)'
;MIAGLSFQPFTEAGDITAAITGGLGLIALAIRNTASKTVIKHMSLTVLMTGKTTQLGIGLSDYLANRSADNAKKLGHSTALVISFVIGALLGAILYVNLSYWAVGLFVIPVLYLSWLLCWLLLSYYLYRLSSLS
;
A
#
# COMPACT_ATOMS: atom_id res chain seq x y z
N MET A 1 -2.21 11.85 -7.34
CA MET A 1 -1.08 12.54 -8.00
C MET A 1 -1.57 13.68 -8.87
N ILE A 2 -2.29 13.40 -9.97
CA ILE A 2 -2.75 14.44 -10.92
C ILE A 2 -3.53 15.57 -10.21
N ALA A 3 -4.60 15.22 -9.47
CA ALA A 3 -5.36 16.22 -8.69
C ALA A 3 -4.49 17.06 -7.73
N GLY A 4 -3.53 16.42 -7.06
CA GLY A 4 -2.60 17.11 -6.15
C GLY A 4 -1.61 18.03 -6.87
N LEU A 5 -1.18 17.69 -8.09
CA LEU A 5 -0.34 18.57 -8.91
C LEU A 5 -1.14 19.72 -9.52
N SER A 6 -2.41 19.50 -9.88
CA SER A 6 -3.28 20.50 -10.51
C SER A 6 -3.85 21.53 -9.54
N PHE A 7 -4.11 21.14 -8.28
CA PHE A 7 -4.76 22.01 -7.29
C PHE A 7 -3.79 22.61 -6.25
N GLN A 8 -2.49 22.32 -6.34
CA GLN A 8 -1.48 22.95 -5.47
C GLN A 8 -1.24 24.42 -5.89
N PRO A 9 -0.97 25.36 -4.97
CA PRO A 9 -0.82 25.21 -3.52
C PRO A 9 -2.13 25.20 -2.72
N PHE A 10 -2.27 24.23 -1.82
CA PHE A 10 -3.34 24.21 -0.83
C PHE A 10 -3.00 25.18 0.30
N THR A 11 -3.65 26.34 0.33
CA THR A 11 -3.43 27.38 1.35
C THR A 11 -4.39 27.26 2.54
N GLU A 12 -5.57 26.68 2.33
CA GLU A 12 -6.59 26.50 3.36
C GLU A 12 -7.02 25.03 3.47
N ALA A 13 -7.04 24.49 4.69
CA ALA A 13 -7.43 23.10 4.94
C ALA A 13 -8.92 22.80 4.65
N GLY A 14 -9.77 23.84 4.61
CA GLY A 14 -11.20 23.74 4.32
C GLY A 14 -11.55 23.78 2.83
N ASP A 15 -10.56 23.94 1.94
CA ASP A 15 -10.84 24.04 0.51
C ASP A 15 -11.36 22.70 -0.04
N ILE A 16 -12.39 22.79 -0.89
CA ILE A 16 -13.01 21.65 -1.57
C ILE A 16 -11.96 20.91 -2.42
N THR A 17 -10.99 21.61 -3.00
CA THR A 17 -9.95 20.99 -3.81
C THR A 17 -9.01 20.10 -2.98
N ALA A 18 -8.72 20.50 -1.73
CA ALA A 18 -7.96 19.71 -0.77
C ALA A 18 -8.74 18.47 -0.34
N ALA A 19 -10.04 18.62 -0.07
CA ALA A 19 -10.94 17.52 0.27
C ALA A 19 -11.05 16.49 -0.87
N ILE A 20 -11.17 16.95 -2.13
CA ILE A 20 -11.20 16.09 -3.31
C ILE A 20 -9.86 15.34 -3.47
N THR A 21 -8.74 16.05 -3.37
CA THR A 21 -7.41 15.44 -3.51
C THR A 21 -7.14 14.39 -2.43
N GLY A 22 -7.47 14.71 -1.18
CA GLY A 22 -7.39 13.78 -0.05
C GLY A 22 -8.34 12.60 -0.21
N GLY A 23 -9.59 12.85 -0.60
CA GLY A 23 -10.61 11.84 -0.84
C GLY A 23 -10.20 10.84 -1.93
N LEU A 24 -9.66 11.30 -3.06
CA LEU A 24 -9.10 10.44 -4.09
C LEU A 24 -7.92 9.59 -3.57
N GLY A 25 -7.09 10.16 -2.69
CA GLY A 25 -6.05 9.42 -1.98
C GLY A 25 -6.62 8.31 -1.09
N LEU A 26 -7.68 8.59 -0.34
CA LEU A 26 -8.38 7.61 0.51
C LEU A 26 -9.03 6.49 -0.32
N ILE A 27 -9.67 6.84 -1.45
CA ILE A 27 -10.23 5.85 -2.38
C ILE A 27 -9.12 4.95 -2.94
N ALA A 28 -7.99 5.52 -3.38
CA ALA A 28 -6.86 4.74 -3.86
C ALA A 28 -6.30 3.81 -2.76
N LEU A 29 -6.22 4.29 -1.52
CA LEU A 29 -5.83 3.47 -0.38
C LEU A 29 -6.82 2.33 -0.13
N ALA A 30 -8.13 2.59 -0.21
CA ALA A 30 -9.17 1.58 -0.06
C ALA A 30 -9.06 0.50 -1.15
N ILE A 31 -8.87 0.89 -2.41
CA ILE A 31 -8.66 -0.04 -3.54
C ILE A 31 -7.43 -0.90 -3.30
N ARG A 32 -6.29 -0.29 -2.94
CA ARG A 32 -5.03 -1.03 -2.67
C ARG A 32 -5.24 -2.09 -1.60
N ASN A 33 -5.95 -1.75 -0.52
CA ASN A 33 -6.25 -2.68 0.55
C ASN A 33 -7.18 -3.80 0.07
N THR A 34 -8.30 -3.48 -0.60
CA THR A 34 -9.20 -4.50 -1.13
C THR A 34 -8.50 -5.46 -2.08
N ALA A 35 -7.72 -4.95 -3.03
CA ALA A 35 -6.94 -5.76 -3.98
C ALA A 35 -5.92 -6.66 -3.28
N SER A 36 -5.25 -6.16 -2.23
CA SER A 36 -4.32 -6.96 -1.42
C SER A 36 -5.02 -8.14 -0.74
N LYS A 37 -6.30 -8.01 -0.36
CA LYS A 37 -7.06 -9.08 0.28
C LYS A 37 -7.66 -10.07 -0.72
N THR A 38 -8.13 -9.60 -1.87
CA THR A 38 -8.91 -10.41 -2.82
C THR A 38 -8.05 -11.06 -3.90
N VAL A 39 -7.03 -10.36 -4.39
CA VAL A 39 -6.19 -10.81 -5.51
C VAL A 39 -4.89 -11.45 -5.00
N ILE A 40 -4.30 -10.90 -3.94
CA ILE A 40 -3.01 -11.36 -3.41
C ILE A 40 -3.26 -12.11 -2.09
N LYS A 41 -3.69 -13.38 -2.17
CA LYS A 41 -4.11 -14.21 -1.01
C LYS A 41 -3.16 -14.23 0.20
N HIS A 42 -1.89 -13.87 0.04
CA HIS A 42 -0.86 -13.89 1.08
C HIS A 42 -0.44 -12.50 1.60
N MET A 43 -1.04 -11.40 1.15
CA MET A 43 -0.65 -10.05 1.57
C MET A 43 -1.59 -9.51 2.66
N SER A 44 -1.02 -9.06 3.77
CA SER A 44 -1.84 -8.55 4.87
C SER A 44 -2.38 -7.15 4.61
N LEU A 45 -3.65 -6.93 4.98
CA LEU A 45 -4.32 -5.65 4.84
C LEU A 45 -3.63 -4.56 5.66
N THR A 46 -3.29 -3.43 5.04
CA THR A 46 -2.64 -2.30 5.71
C THR A 46 -3.66 -1.39 6.40
N VAL A 47 -4.93 -1.34 5.97
CA VAL A 47 -5.99 -0.58 6.66
C VAL A 47 -6.55 -1.27 7.91
N LEU A 48 -6.34 -2.59 8.08
CA LEU A 48 -6.55 -3.28 9.37
C LEU A 48 -5.33 -3.14 10.31
N MET A 49 -4.54 -2.08 10.15
CA MET A 49 -3.41 -1.74 11.03
C MET A 49 -3.82 -1.71 12.49
N THR A 50 -5.04 -1.26 12.82
CA THR A 50 -5.56 -1.32 14.20
C THR A 50 -5.59 -2.76 14.71
N GLY A 51 -6.17 -3.70 13.98
CA GLY A 51 -6.20 -5.12 14.39
C GLY A 51 -4.81 -5.75 14.49
N LYS A 52 -3.89 -5.42 13.56
CA LYS A 52 -2.51 -5.93 13.60
C LYS A 52 -1.67 -5.31 14.71
N THR A 53 -1.92 -4.05 15.06
CA THR A 53 -1.27 -3.36 16.17
C THR A 53 -1.83 -3.85 17.51
N THR A 54 -3.14 -4.15 17.59
CA THR A 54 -3.72 -4.85 18.73
C THR A 54 -3.10 -6.23 18.91
N GLN A 55 -2.92 -6.99 17.82
CA GLN A 55 -2.22 -8.28 17.87
C GLN A 55 -0.75 -8.17 18.28
N LEU A 56 -0.07 -7.06 17.95
CA LEU A 56 1.25 -6.76 18.48
C LEU A 56 1.19 -6.56 20.00
N GLY A 57 0.25 -5.75 20.50
CA GLY A 57 0.06 -5.54 21.94
C GLY A 57 -0.27 -6.84 22.69
N ILE A 58 -1.18 -7.66 22.15
CA ILE A 58 -1.51 -8.98 22.71
C ILE A 58 -0.29 -9.90 22.69
N GLY A 59 0.41 -10.00 21.56
CA GLY A 59 1.62 -10.82 21.46
C GLY A 59 2.74 -10.37 22.40
N LEU A 60 2.81 -9.07 22.70
CA LEU A 60 3.76 -8.52 23.66
C LEU A 60 3.39 -8.92 25.09
N SER A 61 2.11 -8.77 25.46
CA SER A 61 1.59 -9.21 26.76
C SER A 61 1.77 -10.72 26.96
N ASP A 62 1.44 -11.53 25.95
CA ASP A 62 1.60 -12.99 26.00
C ASP A 62 3.07 -13.41 26.11
N TYR A 63 3.98 -12.71 25.42
CA TYR A 63 5.42 -12.97 25.53
C TYR A 63 5.99 -12.58 26.90
N LEU A 64 5.49 -11.50 27.50
CA LEU A 64 5.87 -11.08 28.85
C LEU A 64 5.34 -12.04 29.92
N ALA A 65 4.12 -12.55 29.74
CA ALA A 65 3.50 -13.52 30.65
C ALA A 65 4.10 -14.93 30.51
N ASN A 66 4.42 -15.36 29.29
CA ASN A 66 5.01 -16.67 29.03
C ASN A 66 6.02 -16.61 27.86
N ARG A 67 7.31 -16.66 28.20
CA ARG A 67 8.43 -16.61 27.24
C ARG A 67 8.61 -17.96 26.54
N SER A 68 7.77 -18.23 25.56
CA SER A 68 7.90 -19.36 24.63
C SER A 68 8.40 -18.90 23.26
N ALA A 69 9.13 -19.78 22.56
CA ALA A 69 9.63 -19.53 21.21
C ALA A 69 8.50 -19.22 20.20
N ASP A 70 7.32 -19.82 20.37
CA ASP A 70 6.15 -19.56 19.52
C ASP A 70 5.58 -18.15 19.73
N ASN A 71 5.56 -17.67 20.98
CA ASN A 71 5.10 -16.32 21.32
C ASN A 71 6.09 -15.27 20.80
N ALA A 72 7.39 -15.54 20.91
CA ALA A 72 8.43 -14.68 20.33
C ALA A 72 8.29 -14.55 18.81
N LYS A 73 8.02 -15.65 18.11
CA LYS A 73 7.85 -15.66 16.65
C LYS A 73 6.61 -14.88 16.19
N LYS A 74 5.48 -15.05 16.89
CA LYS A 74 4.24 -14.29 16.62
C LYS A 74 4.42 -12.79 16.87
N LEU A 75 5.06 -12.44 17.98
CA LEU A 75 5.39 -11.05 18.32
C LEU A 75 6.33 -10.42 17.27
N GLY A 76 7.40 -11.13 16.89
CA GLY A 76 8.34 -10.67 15.88
C GLY A 76 7.68 -10.40 14.53
N HIS A 77 6.79 -11.29 14.08
CA HIS A 77 6.06 -11.11 12.83
C HIS A 77 5.12 -9.89 12.85
N SER A 78 4.32 -9.72 13.91
CA SER A 78 3.43 -8.55 14.04
C SER A 78 4.21 -7.25 14.17
N THR A 79 5.33 -7.27 14.90
CA THR A 79 6.23 -6.12 15.07
C THR A 79 6.88 -5.71 13.75
N ALA A 80 7.39 -6.67 12.98
CA ALA A 80 7.98 -6.41 11.67
C ALA A 80 7.00 -5.73 10.72
N LEU A 81 5.72 -6.14 10.72
CA LEU A 81 4.68 -5.53 9.89
C LEU A 81 4.37 -4.08 10.30
N VAL A 82 4.27 -3.80 11.60
CA VAL A 82 3.99 -2.44 12.11
C VAL A 82 5.18 -1.53 11.85
N ILE A 83 6.41 -1.97 12.15
CA ILE A 83 7.63 -1.18 11.91
C ILE A 83 7.79 -0.88 10.42
N SER A 84 7.59 -1.86 9.54
CA SER A 84 7.71 -1.65 8.08
C SER A 84 6.71 -0.59 7.58
N PHE A 85 5.50 -0.55 8.14
CA PHE A 85 4.52 0.48 7.81
C PHE A 85 4.95 1.87 8.31
N VAL A 86 5.42 1.98 9.55
CA VAL A 86 5.90 3.26 10.11
C VAL A 86 7.07 3.79 9.29
N ILE A 87 8.04 2.94 8.97
CA ILE A 87 9.18 3.31 8.13
C ILE A 87 8.70 3.77 6.74
N GLY A 88 7.78 3.02 6.11
CA GLY A 88 7.23 3.39 4.81
C GLY A 88 6.45 4.71 4.83
N ALA A 89 5.68 4.98 5.88
CA ALA A 89 4.93 6.23 6.06
C ALA A 89 5.88 7.42 6.26
N LEU A 90 6.92 7.25 7.09
CA LEU A 90 7.94 8.27 7.31
C LEU A 90 8.73 8.56 6.02
N LEU A 91 9.16 7.52 5.31
CA LEU A 91 9.82 7.68 4.01
C LEU A 91 8.92 8.40 3.01
N GLY A 92 7.62 8.07 2.96
CA GLY A 92 6.65 8.76 2.12
C GLY A 92 6.49 10.24 2.47
N ALA A 93 6.45 10.58 3.76
CA ALA A 93 6.38 11.96 4.23
C ALA A 93 7.65 12.75 3.88
N ILE A 94 8.84 12.16 4.09
CA ILE A 94 10.11 12.78 3.72
C ILE A 94 10.18 13.01 2.21
N LEU A 95 9.78 12.02 1.41
CA LEU A 95 9.73 12.16 -0.04
C LEU A 95 8.76 13.27 -0.47
N TYR A 96 7.61 13.39 0.19
CA TYR A 96 6.65 14.47 -0.11
C TYR A 96 7.25 15.85 0.20
N VAL A 97 8.01 16.01 1.28
CA VAL A 97 8.66 17.30 1.58
C VAL A 97 9.72 17.67 0.52
N ASN A 98 10.44 16.68 -0.03
CA ASN A 98 11.52 16.94 -0.99
C ASN A 98 11.05 17.04 -2.44
N LEU A 99 10.02 16.26 -2.83
CA LEU A 99 9.57 16.09 -4.21
C LEU A 99 8.10 16.48 -4.42
N SER A 100 7.40 16.97 -3.39
CA SER A 100 5.96 17.26 -3.42
C SER A 100 5.17 16.04 -3.94
N TYR A 101 4.12 16.25 -4.73
CA TYR A 101 3.33 15.14 -5.30
C TYR A 101 4.08 14.29 -6.34
N TRP A 102 5.26 14.70 -6.82
CA TRP A 102 6.09 13.84 -7.69
C TRP A 102 6.65 12.63 -6.95
N ALA A 103 6.74 12.69 -5.61
CA ALA A 103 7.02 11.53 -4.77
C ALA A 103 6.10 10.34 -5.07
N VAL A 104 4.83 10.60 -5.38
CA VAL A 104 3.86 9.55 -5.71
C VAL A 104 4.19 8.92 -7.07
N GLY A 105 4.69 9.72 -8.02
CA GLY A 105 5.12 9.26 -9.34
C GLY A 105 6.20 8.18 -9.26
N LEU A 106 7.15 8.33 -8.32
CA LEU A 106 8.22 7.34 -8.09
C LEU A 106 7.68 5.94 -7.81
N PHE A 107 6.55 5.82 -7.09
CA PHE A 107 5.91 4.53 -6.80
C PHE A 107 4.92 4.10 -7.87
N VAL A 108 4.27 5.05 -8.56
CA VAL A 108 3.25 4.75 -9.57
C VAL A 108 3.88 4.30 -10.89
N ILE A 109 5.00 4.90 -11.32
CA ILE A 109 5.64 4.60 -12.62
C ILE A 109 6.05 3.11 -12.73
N PRO A 110 6.75 2.51 -11.76
CA PRO A 110 7.11 1.09 -11.85
C PRO A 110 5.88 0.17 -11.91
N VAL A 111 4.81 0.50 -11.17
CA VAL A 111 3.57 -0.29 -11.15
C VAL A 111 2.86 -0.22 -12.50
N LEU A 112 2.76 0.97 -13.09
CA LEU A 112 2.17 1.15 -14.42
C LEU A 112 2.99 0.41 -15.49
N TYR A 113 4.32 0.49 -15.42
CA TYR A 113 5.21 -0.21 -16.34
C TYR A 113 5.03 -1.74 -16.25
N LEU A 114 5.02 -2.30 -15.04
CA LEU A 114 4.77 -3.73 -14.82
C LEU A 114 3.38 -4.15 -15.30
N SER A 115 2.36 -3.33 -15.04
CA SER A 115 0.99 -3.60 -15.50
C SER A 115 0.89 -3.61 -17.02
N TRP A 116 1.56 -2.67 -17.69
CA TRP A 116 1.62 -2.62 -19.16
C TRP A 116 2.32 -3.86 -19.74
N LEU A 117 3.48 -4.22 -19.18
CA LEU A 117 4.24 -5.40 -19.59
C LEU A 117 3.43 -6.69 -19.44
N LEU A 118 2.72 -6.83 -18.31
CA LEU A 118 1.88 -8.00 -18.04
C LEU A 118 0.71 -8.08 -19.03
N CYS A 119 0.06 -6.95 -19.30
CA CYS A 119 -1.04 -6.85 -20.27
C CYS A 119 -0.57 -7.26 -21.68
N TRP A 120 0.59 -6.75 -22.10
CA TRP A 120 1.19 -7.10 -23.38
C TRP A 120 1.48 -8.60 -23.48
N LEU A 121 2.09 -9.20 -22.46
CA LEU A 121 2.44 -10.62 -22.43
C LEU A 121 1.19 -11.52 -22.49
N LEU A 122 0.13 -11.15 -21.77
CA LEU A 122 -1.15 -11.87 -21.80
C LEU A 122 -1.81 -11.79 -23.18
N LEU A 123 -1.76 -10.62 -23.83
CA LEU A 123 -2.30 -10.45 -25.18
C LEU A 123 -1.53 -11.29 -26.19
N SER A 124 -0.20 -11.24 -26.16
CA SER A 124 0.66 -12.08 -27.03
C SER A 124 0.40 -13.56 -26.83
N TYR A 125 0.25 -14.01 -25.57
CA TYR A 125 -0.07 -15.40 -25.25
C TYR A 125 -1.44 -15.82 -25.78
N TYR A 126 -2.46 -14.97 -25.63
CA TYR A 126 -3.82 -15.25 -26.10
C TYR A 126 -3.88 -15.36 -27.64
N LEU A 127 -3.20 -14.44 -28.35
CA LEU A 127 -3.10 -14.48 -29.81
C LEU A 127 -2.35 -15.72 -30.30
N TYR A 128 -1.24 -16.10 -29.65
CA TYR A 128 -0.52 -17.32 -29.98
C TYR A 128 -1.40 -18.56 -29.83
N ARG A 129 -2.17 -18.65 -28.73
CA ARG A 129 -3.07 -19.78 -28.49
C ARG A 129 -4.21 -19.88 -29.51
N LEU A 130 -4.75 -18.73 -29.95
CA LEU A 130 -5.75 -18.69 -31.03
C LEU A 130 -5.17 -19.20 -32.36
N SER A 131 -3.95 -18.79 -32.72
CA SER A 131 -3.30 -19.24 -33.96
C SER A 131 -2.90 -20.72 -33.97
N SER A 132 -2.72 -21.34 -32.79
CA SER A 132 -2.46 -22.79 -32.69
C SER A 132 -3.72 -23.66 -32.74
N LEU A 133 -4.91 -23.05 -32.67
CA LEU A 133 -6.21 -23.73 -32.70
C LEU A 133 -6.90 -23.64 -34.07
N SER A 134 -6.38 -22.84 -35.00
CA SER A 134 -6.81 -22.72 -36.40
C SER A 134 -5.90 -23.50 -37.33
#